data_AF-A0A7V8FJM4-F1
#
_entry.id   AF-A0A7V8FJM4-F1
#
_cell.length_a   1.000
_cell.length_b   1.000
_cell.length_c   1.000
_cell.angle_alpha   90.00
_cell.angle_beta   90.00
_cell.angle_gamma   90.00
#
_symmetry.space_group_name_H-M   'P 1'
#
loop_
_entity.id
_entity.type
_entity.pdbx_description
1 polymer ?
#
loop_
_entity_poly.entity_id
_entity_poly.type
_entity_poly.pdbx_seq_one_letter_code
_entity_poly.pdbx_strand_id
1 'polypeptide(L)' 'MLERGEFGRELGKAIGLLPEREQLVLSLYYEQELNLKEIGAVLGVSESRVCQIQGQAVLRLRGRLKTFEAADAGLEE' A
#
# COMPACT_ATOMS: atom_id res chain seq x y z
N MET A 1 -6.36 22.62 3.03
CA MET A 1 -4.90 22.34 3.17
C MET A 1 -4.80 21.16 4.12
N LEU A 2 -4.83 19.93 3.59
CA LEU A 2 -4.65 18.74 4.42
C LEU A 2 -3.31 18.86 5.15
N GLU A 3 -3.37 18.98 6.47
CA GLU A 3 -2.18 18.92 7.30
C GLU A 3 -1.51 17.56 7.03
N ARG A 4 -0.18 17.55 6.87
CA ARG A 4 0.58 16.32 6.55
C ARG A 4 0.26 15.14 7.48
N GLY A 5 -0.20 15.40 8.70
CA GLY A 5 -0.62 14.39 9.67
C GLY A 5 -1.93 13.68 9.35
N GLU A 6 -2.86 14.30 8.62
CA GLU A 6 -4.15 13.68 8.27
C GLU A 6 -4.00 12.69 7.13
N PHE A 7 -3.24 13.08 6.09
CA PHE A 7 -2.88 12.18 4.98
C PHE A 7 -2.13 10.93 5.47
N GLY A 8 -1.20 11.10 6.42
CA GLY A 8 -0.48 9.97 7.02
C GLY A 8 -1.41 8.99 7.77
N ARG A 9 -2.43 9.51 8.46
CA ARG A 9 -3.43 8.68 9.14
C ARG A 9 -4.29 7.89 8.16
N GLU A 10 -4.78 8.52 7.10
CA GLU A 10 -5.59 7.84 6.08
C GLU A 10 -4.77 6.84 5.27
N LEU A 11 -3.50 7.14 4.98
CA LEU A 11 -2.58 6.16 4.38
C LEU A 11 -2.39 4.95 5.29
N GLY A 12 -2.17 5.15 6.59
CA GLY A 12 -2.04 4.07 7.57
C GLY A 12 -3.30 3.18 7.62
N LYS A 13 -4.49 3.80 7.64
CA LYS A 13 -5.77 3.06 7.54
C LYS A 13 -5.89 2.29 6.23
N ALA A 14 -5.52 2.91 5.11
CA ALA A 14 -5.58 2.29 3.79
C ALA A 14 -4.64 1.08 3.68
N ILE A 15 -3.44 1.15 4.27
CA ILE A 15 -2.50 0.03 4.36
C ILE A 15 -3.10 -1.10 5.20
N GLY A 16 -3.70 -0.80 6.35
CA GLY A 16 -4.37 -1.80 7.20
C GLY A 16 -5.57 -2.51 6.55
N LEU A 17 -6.12 -1.94 5.46
CA LEU A 17 -7.21 -2.53 4.68
C LEU A 17 -6.74 -3.32 3.45
N LEU A 18 -5.43 -3.41 3.21
CA LEU A 18 -4.87 -4.27 2.18
C LEU A 18 -4.97 -5.75 2.60
N PRO A 19 -4.99 -6.70 1.65
CA PRO A 19 -4.80 -8.11 1.97
C PRO A 19 -3.50 -8.37 2.74
N GLU A 20 -3.48 -9.33 3.65
CA GLU A 20 -2.31 -9.66 4.48
C GLU A 20 -1.03 -9.86 3.66
N ARG A 21 -1.13 -10.48 2.49
CA ARG A 21 0.02 -10.68 1.58
C ARG A 21 0.58 -9.38 1.04
N GLU A 22 -0.27 -8.41 0.72
CA GLU A 22 0.15 -7.10 0.22
C GLU A 22 0.79 -6.29 1.36
N GLN A 23 0.19 -6.30 2.56
CA GLN A 23 0.77 -5.68 3.75
C GLN A 23 2.15 -6.25 4.08
N LEU A 24 2.27 -7.58 4.08
CA LEU A 24 3.52 -8.26 4.39
C LEU A 24 4.63 -7.94 3.38
N VAL A 25 4.32 -7.89 2.07
CA VAL A 25 5.29 -7.46 1.06
C VAL A 25 5.77 -6.03 1.30
N LEU A 26 4.85 -5.12 1.65
CA LEU A 26 5.20 -3.73 1.94
C LEU A 26 6.06 -3.61 3.21
N SER A 27 5.73 -4.31 4.31
CA SER A 27 6.56 -4.30 5.52
C SER A 27 7.94 -4.89 5.26
N LEU A 28 8.04 -6.01 4.53
CA LEU A 28 9.34 -6.60 4.20
C LEU A 28 10.20 -5.66 3.32
N TYR A 29 9.56 -4.89 2.43
CA TYR A 29 10.27 -3.96 1.54
C TYR A 29 10.66 -2.64 2.22
N TYR A 30 9.74 -2.04 3.00
CA TYR A 30 9.92 -0.70 3.57
C TYR A 30 10.42 -0.68 5.02
N GLU A 31 10.05 -1.67 5.84
CA GLU A 31 10.55 -1.77 7.22
C GLU A 31 11.84 -2.58 7.29
N GLN A 32 11.88 -3.72 6.59
CA GLN A 32 13.01 -4.66 6.65
C GLN A 32 14.01 -4.47 5.51
N GLU A 33 13.78 -3.48 4.63
CA GLU A 33 14.66 -3.11 3.51
C GLU A 33 15.04 -4.29 2.58
N LEU A 34 14.22 -5.34 2.53
CA LEU A 34 14.47 -6.52 1.70
C LEU A 34 14.21 -6.23 0.23
N ASN A 35 15.03 -6.80 -0.64
CA ASN A 35 14.80 -6.73 -2.08
C ASN A 35 13.77 -7.77 -2.55
N LEU A 36 13.24 -7.60 -3.77
CA LEU A 36 12.19 -8.48 -4.33
C LEU A 36 12.56 -9.98 -4.33
N LYS A 37 13.86 -10.28 -4.45
CA LYS A 37 14.40 -11.64 -4.43
C LYS A 37 14.35 -12.24 -3.03
N GLU A 38 14.77 -11.49 -2.03
CA GLU A 38 14.71 -11.89 -0.62
C GLU A 38 13.26 -12.05 -0.15
N ILE A 39 12.39 -11.10 -0.51
CA ILE A 39 10.96 -11.20 -0.20
C ILE A 39 10.34 -12.42 -0.89
N GLY A 40 10.71 -12.69 -2.14
CA GLY A 40 10.28 -13.88 -2.87
C GLY A 40 10.69 -15.17 -2.16
N ALA A 41 11.94 -15.24 -1.69
CA ALA A 41 12.45 -16.36 -0.92
C ALA A 41 11.71 -16.55 0.42
N VAL A 42 11.43 -15.46 1.15
CA VAL A 42 10.69 -15.49 2.42
C VAL A 42 9.24 -15.95 2.22
N LEU A 43 8.59 -15.49 1.16
CA LEU A 43 7.18 -15.80 0.87
C LEU A 43 6.99 -17.10 0.07
N GLY A 44 8.08 -17.74 -0.38
CA GLY A 44 8.04 -18.93 -1.22
C GLY A 44 7.45 -18.68 -2.61
N VAL A 45 7.64 -17.48 -3.17
CA VAL A 45 7.14 -17.07 -4.49
C VAL A 45 8.24 -16.45 -5.35
N SER A 46 8.01 -16.34 -6.66
CA SER A 46 8.98 -15.69 -7.56
C SER A 46 9.04 -14.17 -7.37
N GLU A 47 10.16 -13.56 -7.73
CA GLU A 47 10.36 -12.10 -7.77
C GLU A 47 9.26 -11.39 -8.58
N SER A 48 8.89 -11.96 -9.72
CA SER A 48 7.81 -11.44 -10.57
C SER A 48 6.47 -11.41 -9.83
N ARG A 49 6.19 -12.43 -9.01
CA ARG A 49 4.98 -12.47 -8.20
C ARG A 49 5.00 -11.42 -7.09
N VAL A 50 6.15 -11.19 -6.45
CA VAL A 50 6.30 -10.11 -5.46
C VAL A 50 6.07 -8.74 -6.12
N CYS A 51 6.66 -8.49 -7.28
CA CYS A 51 6.47 -7.24 -8.02
C CYS A 51 4.98 -7.01 -8.39
N GLN A 52 4.27 -8.06 -8.79
CA GLN A 52 2.83 -7.97 -9.04
C GLN A 52 2.04 -7.65 -7.76
N ILE A 53 2.35 -8.32 -6.63
CA ILE A 53 1.68 -8.08 -5.34
C ILE A 53 1.92 -6.63 -4.90
N GLN A 54 3.16 -6.15 -4.99
CA GLN A 54 3.51 -4.76 -4.67
C GLN A 54 2.77 -3.78 -5.58
N GLY A 55 2.71 -4.04 -6.89
CA GLY A 55 1.96 -3.21 -7.84
C GLY A 55 0.46 -3.16 -7.54
N GLN A 56 -0.14 -4.29 -7.16
CA GLN A 56 -1.55 -4.35 -6.75
C GLN A 56 -1.80 -3.57 -5.46
N ALA A 57 -0.90 -3.69 -4.48
CA ALA A 57 -0.95 -2.93 -3.24
C ALA A 57 -0.94 -1.42 -3.51
N VAL A 58 0.00 -0.95 -4.33
CA VAL A 58 0.09 0.47 -4.71
C VAL A 58 -1.16 0.93 -5.45
N LEU A 59 -1.68 0.13 -6.38
CA LEU A 59 -2.90 0.48 -7.12
C LEU A 59 -4.11 0.64 -6.19
N ARG A 60 -4.27 -0.28 -5.23
CA ARG A 60 -5.34 -0.19 -4.22
C ARG A 60 -5.17 1.02 -3.30
N LEU A 61 -3.95 1.27 -2.83
CA LEU A 61 -3.65 2.45 -2.01
C LEU A 61 -4.00 3.74 -2.76
N ARG A 62 -3.57 3.86 -4.03
CA ARG A 62 -3.91 5.03 -4.87
C ARG A 62 -5.42 5.18 -5.09
N GLY A 63 -6.14 4.08 -5.31
CA GLY A 63 -7.59 4.10 -5.45
C GLY A 63 -8.27 4.64 -4.20
N ARG A 64 -7.88 4.13 -3.02
CA ARG A 64 -8.40 4.59 -1.73
C ARG A 64 -8.08 6.06 -1.47
N LEU A 65 -6.82 6.47 -1.66
CA LEU A 65 -6.39 7.86 -1.45
C LEU A 65 -7.12 8.84 -2.37
N LYS A 66 -7.38 8.47 -3.64
CA LYS A 66 -8.21 9.29 -4.53
C LYS A 66 -9.65 9.43 -4.05
N THR A 67 -10.24 8.37 -3.51
CA THR A 67 -11.57 8.45 -2.88
C THR A 67 -11.55 9.39 -1.67
N PHE A 68 -10.48 9.40 -0.88
CA PHE A 68 -10.33 10.34 0.23
C PHE A 68 -10.13 11.79 -0.24
N GLU A 69 -9.31 12.03 -1.27
CA GLU A 69 -9.18 13.37 -1.86
C GLU A 69 -10.52 13.87 -2.44
N ALA A 70 -11.33 12.99 -3.01
CA ALA A 70 -12.66 13.34 -3.52
C ALA A 70 -13.68 13.60 -2.40
N ALA A 71 -13.62 12.81 -1.32
CA ALA A 71 -14.49 12.96 -0.14
C ALA A 71 -14.14 14.23 0.68
N ASP A 72 -12.85 14.58 0.80
CA ASP A 72 -12.40 15.84 1.40
C ASP A 72 -12.76 17.04 0.50
N ALA A 73 -12.70 16.89 -0.83
CA ALA A 73 -13.10 17.93 -1.77
C ALA A 73 -14.62 18.23 -1.80
N GLY A 74 -15.45 17.50 -1.03
CA GLY A 74 -16.89 17.75 -0.96
C GLY A 74 -17.63 17.56 -2.28
N LEU A 75 -17.09 16.75 -3.19
CA LEU A 75 -17.70 16.43 -4.49
C LEU A 75 -18.55 15.16 -4.42
N GLU A 76 -19.44 15.10 -3.42
CA GLU A 76 -20.60 14.22 -3.44
C GLU A 76 -21.80 15.05 -3.91
N GLU A 77 -22.10 14.99 -5.21
CA GLU A 77 -23.42 15.36 -5.77
C GLU A 77 -24.27 14.10 -5.98
#